data_AF-A0A2T2R4P1-F1
#
_entry.id   AF-A0A2T2R4P1-F1
#
_cell.length_a   1.000
_cell.length_b   1.000
_cell.length_c   1.000
_cell.angle_alpha   90.00
_cell.angle_beta   90.00
_cell.angle_gamma   90.00
#
_symmetry.space_group_name_H-M   'P 1'
#
loop_
_entity.id
_entity.type
_entity.pdbx_description
1 polymer ?
#
loop_
_entity_poly.entity_id
_entity_poly.type
_entity_poly.pdbx_seq_one_letter_code
_entity_poly.pdbx_strand_id
1 'polypeptide(L)'
;FTTDAIEYSECAGLHLVGWKYPNEGSLEDLIYDANLEPVTALTNLNNRQKKQLLKDQVVLCKDLRNNQAPLAAAGLTAEEIASVMEEVEGICHL
;
A
#
# COMPACT_ATOMS: atom_id res chain seq x y z
N PHE A 1 15.41 -0.47 -13.09
CA PHE A 1 15.21 -0.47 -14.55
C PHE A 1 16.45 -1.09 -15.21
N THR A 2 16.36 -1.54 -16.47
CA THR A 2 17.57 -1.90 -17.23
C THR A 2 18.35 -0.64 -17.58
N THR A 3 19.66 -0.76 -17.80
CA THR A 3 20.51 0.39 -18.21
C THR A 3 19.94 1.07 -19.46
N ASP A 4 19.59 0.29 -20.49
CA ASP A 4 18.98 0.81 -21.73
C ASP A 4 17.71 1.65 -21.47
N ALA A 5 16.87 1.23 -20.52
CA ALA A 5 15.64 1.96 -20.17
C ALA A 5 15.95 3.27 -19.44
N ILE A 6 17.00 3.29 -18.61
CA ILE A 6 17.46 4.50 -17.92
C ILE A 6 18.04 5.48 -18.94
N GLU A 7 18.98 5.04 -19.79
CA GLU A 7 19.60 5.89 -20.82
C GLU A 7 18.57 6.46 -21.79
N TYR A 8 17.63 5.63 -22.24
CA TYR A 8 16.53 6.09 -23.09
C TYR A 8 15.67 7.15 -22.38
N SER A 9 15.34 6.94 -21.11
CA SER A 9 14.51 7.87 -20.34
C SER A 9 15.17 9.24 -20.17
N GLU A 10 16.48 9.27 -19.89
CA GLU A 10 17.24 10.50 -19.75
C GLU A 10 17.30 11.26 -21.08
N CYS A 11 17.52 10.54 -22.18
CA CYS A 11 17.52 11.10 -23.54
C CYS A 11 16.15 11.66 -23.95
N ALA A 12 15.08 10.94 -23.60
CA ALA A 12 13.70 11.31 -23.94
C ALA A 12 13.07 12.33 -22.97
N GLY A 13 13.75 12.70 -21.87
CA GLY A 13 13.21 13.59 -20.84
C GLY A 13 12.11 12.95 -19.98
N LEU A 14 12.12 11.63 -19.83
CA LEU A 14 11.17 10.88 -19.00
C LEU A 14 11.69 10.76 -17.56
N HIS A 15 10.82 11.04 -16.59
CA HIS A 15 11.15 10.82 -15.19
C HIS A 15 10.77 9.39 -14.77
N LEU A 16 11.76 8.58 -14.41
CA LEU A 16 11.54 7.21 -13.96
C LEU A 16 11.39 7.16 -12.44
N VAL A 17 10.29 6.56 -11.99
CA VAL A 17 10.08 6.19 -10.58
C VAL A 17 9.87 4.68 -10.53
N GLY A 18 10.73 4.00 -9.79
CA GLY A 18 10.67 2.56 -9.55
C GLY A 18 10.83 2.27 -8.06
N TRP A 19 10.78 0.98 -7.69
CA TRP A 19 10.81 0.57 -6.27
C TRP A 19 11.97 1.19 -5.49
N LYS A 20 13.21 1.10 -6.00
CA LYS A 20 14.42 1.71 -5.40
C LYS A 20 15.15 2.65 -6.37
N TYR A 21 14.41 3.29 -7.28
CA TYR A 21 14.97 4.24 -8.24
C TYR A 21 14.07 5.47 -8.37
N PRO A 22 14.60 6.70 -8.42
CA PRO A 22 16.03 7.04 -8.28
C PRO A 22 16.55 6.71 -6.89
N ASN A 23 17.85 6.90 -6.62
CA ASN A 23 18.39 6.65 -5.27
C ASN A 23 17.71 7.52 -4.20
N GLU A 24 17.18 8.68 -4.58
CA GLU A 24 16.35 9.54 -3.74
C GLU A 24 15.05 9.82 -4.49
N GLY A 25 13.91 9.78 -3.78
CA GLY A 25 12.59 9.95 -4.38
C GLY A 25 12.09 8.71 -5.10
N SER A 26 12.61 7.52 -4.73
CA SER A 26 12.08 6.25 -5.20
C SER A 26 10.65 6.02 -4.73
N LEU A 27 9.97 5.03 -5.30
CA LEU A 27 8.63 4.66 -4.83
C LEU A 27 8.66 4.19 -3.36
N GLU A 28 9.71 3.48 -2.94
CA GLU A 28 9.92 3.08 -1.55
C GLU A 28 10.05 4.30 -0.63
N ASP A 29 10.87 5.30 -1.01
CA ASP A 29 11.00 6.55 -0.24
C ASP A 29 9.65 7.28 -0.12
N LEU A 30 8.93 7.39 -1.23
CA LEU A 30 7.62 8.05 -1.27
C LEU A 30 6.59 7.34 -0.38
N ILE A 31 6.62 6.01 -0.32
CA ILE A 31 5.72 5.23 0.55
C ILE A 31 6.06 5.48 2.01
N TYR A 32 7.34 5.40 2.37
CA TYR A 32 7.79 5.60 3.75
C TYR A 32 7.56 7.04 4.23
N ASP A 33 7.97 8.03 3.45
CA ASP A 33 7.84 9.46 3.80
C ASP A 33 6.38 9.88 4.00
N ALA A 34 5.46 9.29 3.24
CA ALA A 34 4.04 9.62 3.30
C ALA A 34 3.21 8.63 4.16
N ASN A 35 3.85 7.65 4.81
CA ASN A 35 3.19 6.58 5.58
C ASN A 35 2.06 5.89 4.78
N LEU A 36 2.33 5.55 3.52
CA LEU A 36 1.36 5.01 2.56
C LEU A 36 1.37 3.47 2.52
N GLU A 37 1.32 2.84 3.68
CA GLU A 37 1.32 1.39 3.77
C GLU A 37 0.06 0.79 3.12
N PRO A 38 0.19 -0.13 2.15
CA PRO A 38 -0.95 -0.65 1.41
C PRO A 38 -1.65 -1.80 2.13
N VAL A 39 -2.97 -1.91 1.97
CA VAL A 39 -3.78 -3.01 2.55
C VAL A 39 -3.37 -4.40 2.05
N THR A 40 -2.63 -4.47 0.94
CA THR A 40 -2.09 -5.73 0.42
C THR A 40 -0.96 -6.30 1.25
N ALA A 41 -0.29 -5.48 2.08
CA ALA A 41 0.75 -5.91 3.01
C ALA A 41 0.18 -6.63 4.25
N LEU A 42 -1.09 -6.39 4.61
CA LEU A 42 -1.75 -6.98 5.78
C LEU A 42 -1.81 -8.51 5.69
N THR A 43 -1.40 -9.20 6.75
CA THR A 43 -1.33 -10.66 6.84
C THR A 43 -2.63 -11.26 7.41
N ASN A 44 -3.39 -10.50 8.19
CA ASN A 44 -4.70 -10.90 8.71
C ASN A 44 -5.83 -10.86 7.66
N LEU A 45 -5.51 -10.46 6.42
CA LEU A 45 -6.44 -10.48 5.29
C LEU A 45 -6.09 -11.59 4.31
N ASN A 46 -7.09 -12.37 3.93
CA ASN A 46 -6.96 -13.31 2.82
C ASN A 46 -7.04 -12.58 1.45
N ASN A 47 -6.64 -13.29 0.39
CA ASN A 47 -6.61 -12.74 -0.96
C ASN A 47 -7.99 -12.25 -1.46
N ARG A 48 -9.09 -12.84 -0.99
CA ARG A 48 -10.44 -12.41 -1.37
C ARG A 48 -10.77 -11.07 -0.71
N GLN A 49 -10.48 -10.92 0.58
CA GLN A 49 -10.69 -9.69 1.34
C GLN A 49 -9.84 -8.53 0.79
N LYS A 50 -8.54 -8.78 0.53
CA LYS A 50 -7.65 -7.80 -0.12
C LYS A 50 -8.22 -7.31 -1.46
N LYS A 51 -8.65 -8.24 -2.31
CA LYS A 51 -9.27 -7.89 -3.60
C LYS A 51 -10.56 -7.10 -3.43
N GLN A 52 -11.36 -7.39 -2.41
CA GLN A 52 -12.58 -6.66 -2.15
C GLN A 52 -12.29 -5.22 -1.71
N LEU A 53 -11.36 -5.02 -0.77
CA LEU A 53 -10.93 -3.68 -0.35
C LEU A 53 -10.42 -2.84 -1.53
N LEU A 54 -9.60 -3.42 -2.41
CA LEU A 54 -9.12 -2.73 -3.61
C LEU A 54 -10.24 -2.38 -4.59
N LYS A 55 -11.26 -3.25 -4.74
CA LYS A 55 -12.46 -2.94 -5.55
C LYS A 55 -13.23 -1.77 -4.97
N ASP A 56 -13.30 -1.71 -3.64
CA ASP A 56 -13.97 -0.65 -2.88
C ASP A 56 -13.09 0.63 -2.76
N GLN A 57 -12.00 0.72 -3.54
CA GLN A 57 -11.05 1.83 -3.57
C GLN A 57 -10.32 2.07 -2.24
N VAL A 58 -10.28 1.07 -1.36
CA VAL A 58 -9.50 1.10 -0.13
C VAL A 58 -8.13 0.52 -0.42
N VAL A 59 -7.14 1.41 -0.56
CA VAL A 59 -5.77 1.02 -0.93
C VAL A 59 -4.83 1.15 0.27
N LEU A 60 -5.02 2.14 1.14
CA LEU A 60 -4.07 2.46 2.21
C LEU A 60 -4.60 2.01 3.57
N CYS A 61 -3.70 1.54 4.44
CA CYS A 61 -4.03 1.16 5.81
C CYS A 61 -4.62 2.33 6.63
N LYS A 62 -4.21 3.57 6.34
CA LYS A 62 -4.78 4.77 6.98
C LYS A 62 -6.27 4.99 6.66
N ASP A 63 -6.74 4.50 5.51
CA ASP A 63 -8.15 4.64 5.12
C ASP A 63 -9.05 3.75 6.01
N LEU A 64 -8.52 2.59 6.44
CA LEU A 64 -9.19 1.67 7.35
C LEU A 64 -9.35 2.24 8.76
N ARG A 65 -8.41 3.09 9.21
CA ARG A 65 -8.54 3.81 10.50
C ARG A 65 -9.73 4.77 10.50
N ASN A 66 -9.92 5.47 9.39
CA ASN A 66 -11.00 6.45 9.25
C ASN A 66 -12.35 5.78 9.01
N ASN A 67 -12.35 4.60 8.36
CA ASN A 67 -13.56 3.88 8.03
C ASN A 67 -13.32 2.37 7.99
N GLN A 68 -13.85 1.64 8.98
CA GLN A 68 -13.77 0.18 9.07
C GLN A 68 -14.93 -0.53 8.34
N ALA A 69 -15.94 0.19 7.85
CA ALA A 69 -17.08 -0.41 7.14
C ALA A 69 -16.68 -1.29 5.94
N PRO A 70 -15.62 -0.96 5.16
CA PRO A 70 -15.13 -1.84 4.10
C PRO A 70 -14.65 -3.21 4.58
N LEU A 71 -14.14 -3.33 5.81
CA LEU A 71 -13.73 -4.62 6.38
C LEU A 71 -14.96 -5.49 6.66
N ALA A 72 -16.01 -4.90 7.23
CA ALA A 72 -17.28 -5.61 7.43
C ALA A 72 -17.89 -6.03 6.07
N ALA A 73 -17.85 -5.15 5.06
CA ALA A 73 -18.33 -5.47 3.71
C ALA A 73 -17.50 -6.58 3.01
N ALA A 74 -16.21 -6.69 3.34
CA ALA A 74 -15.34 -7.79 2.91
C ALA A 74 -15.63 -9.12 3.64
N GLY A 75 -16.57 -9.11 4.59
CA GLY A 75 -17.05 -10.28 5.32
C GLY A 75 -16.23 -10.62 6.56
N LEU A 76 -15.54 -9.65 7.16
CA LEU A 76 -14.83 -9.83 8.43
C LEU A 76 -15.82 -9.71 9.61
N THR A 77 -15.59 -10.54 10.62
CA THR A 77 -16.22 -10.44 11.94
C THR A 77 -15.58 -9.32 12.77
N ALA A 78 -16.23 -8.92 13.86
CA ALA A 78 -15.69 -7.88 14.75
C ALA A 78 -14.33 -8.27 15.35
N GLU A 79 -14.11 -9.56 15.63
CA GLU A 79 -12.84 -10.08 16.16
C GLU A 79 -11.73 -10.02 15.09
N GLU A 80 -12.03 -10.43 13.86
CA GLU A 80 -11.07 -10.32 12.75
C GLU A 80 -10.74 -8.85 12.42
N ILE A 81 -11.73 -7.95 12.49
CA ILE A 81 -11.50 -6.51 12.32
C ILE A 81 -10.55 -6.00 13.39
N ALA A 82 -10.72 -6.40 14.66
CA ALA A 82 -9.82 -5.99 15.74
C ALA A 82 -8.38 -6.43 15.47
N SER A 83 -8.15 -7.69 15.06
CA SER A 83 -6.82 -8.19 14.72
C SER A 83 -6.19 -7.46 13.51
N VAL A 84 -6.99 -7.13 12.50
CA VAL A 84 -6.53 -6.33 11.35
C VAL A 84 -6.13 -4.92 11.80
N MET A 85 -6.90 -4.30 12.70
CA MET A 85 -6.59 -2.96 13.20
C MET A 85 -5.33 -2.94 14.08
N GLU A 86 -5.11 -3.97 14.90
CA GLU A 86 -3.86 -4.13 15.66
C GLU A 86 -2.65 -4.24 14.73
N GLU A 87 -2.77 -5.02 13.64
CA GLU A 87 -1.73 -5.10 12.61
C GLU A 87 -1.51 -3.76 11.90
N VAL A 88 -2.57 -3.04 11.54
CA VAL A 88 -2.49 -1.71 10.93
C VAL A 88 -1.74 -0.73 11.84
N GLU A 89 -2.04 -0.74 13.14
CA GLU A 89 -1.34 0.10 14.12
C GLU A 89 0.14 -0.29 14.26
N GLY A 90 0.46 -1.59 14.25
CA GLY A 90 1.84 -2.07 14.32
C GLY A 90 2.69 -1.77 13.07
N ILE A 91 2.10 -1.84 11.87
CA ILE A 91 2.79 -1.60 10.60
C ILE A 91 2.98 -0.10 10.36
N CYS A 92 1.97 0.72 10.64
CA CYS A 92 2.03 2.13 10.30
C CYS A 92 2.97 2.97 11.19
N HIS A 93 3.77 2.37 12.08
CA HIS A 93 4.67 3.06 13.01
C HIS A 93 4.03 4.30 13.66
N LEU A 94 2.75 4.18 14.02
CA LEU A 94 1.95 5.24 14.62
C LEU A 94 1.89 5.11 16.13
#